data_AF-A0A7T8GUB3-F1
#
_entry.id   AF-A0A7T8GUB3-F1
#
_cell.length_a   1.000
_cell.length_b   1.000
_cell.length_c   1.000
_cell.angle_alpha   90.00
_cell.angle_beta   90.00
_cell.angle_gamma   90.00
#
_symmetry.space_group_name_H-M   'P 1'
#
loop_
_entity.id
_entity.type
_entity.pdbx_description
1 polymer ?
#
loop_
_entity_poly.entity_id
_entity_poly.type
_entity_poly.pdbx_seq_one_letter_code
_entity_poly.pdbx_strand_id
1 'polypeptide(L)' 'VALNLHLKSKTSQKEISIGTTHLKAKSSALLMTLRNEQGQDLLKFLNEESSEIPALFCGDFNAEPSEPVIHTMTSNKSL' A
#
# COMPACT_ATOMS: atom_id res chain seq x y z
N VAL A 1 -8.82 2.30 4.55
CA VAL A 1 -8.85 0.94 5.14
C VAL A 1 -8.03 0.06 4.22
N ALA A 2 -7.13 -0.74 4.79
CA ALA A 2 -6.33 -1.70 4.05
C ALA A 2 -6.72 -3.13 4.46
N LEU A 3 -6.67 -4.05 3.50
CA LEU A 3 -6.80 -5.48 3.74
C LEU A 3 -5.53 -6.14 3.23
N ASN A 4 -5.00 -7.11 3.98
CA ASN A 4 -3.84 -7.89 3.59
C ASN A 4 -4.12 -9.38 3.77
N LEU A 5 -3.66 -10.21 2.84
CA LEU A 5 -3.82 -11.66 2.86
C LEU A 5 -2.50 -12.33 2.53
N HIS A 6 -2.09 -13.29 3.37
CA HIS A 6 -0.96 -14.15 3.08
C HIS A 6 -1.45 -15.40 2.36
N LEU A 7 -0.97 -15.61 1.15
CA LEU A 7 -1.38 -16.72 0.30
C LEU A 7 -0.19 -17.63 0.03
N LYS A 8 -0.45 -18.94 0.01
CA LYS A 8 0.52 -19.96 -0.39
C LYS A 8 0.09 -20.64 -1.68
N SER A 9 0.96 -20.62 -2.68
CA SER A 9 0.74 -21.34 -3.93
C SER A 9 0.70 -22.84 -3.67
N LYS A 10 -0.41 -23.51 -4.01
CA LYS A 10 -0.53 -24.97 -3.84
C LYS A 10 0.47 -25.75 -4.71
N THR A 11 0.85 -25.20 -5.86
CA THR A 11 1.76 -25.86 -6.82
C THR A 11 3.23 -25.63 -6.48
N SER A 12 3.63 -24.38 -6.21
CA SER A 12 5.04 -24.03 -5.97
C SER A 12 5.41 -23.96 -4.49
N GLN A 13 4.44 -24.01 -3.59
CA GLN A 13 4.58 -23.80 -2.14
C GLN A 13 5.18 -22.45 -1.74
N LYS A 14 5.37 -21.53 -2.70
CA LYS A 14 5.81 -20.15 -2.45
C LYS A 14 4.71 -19.33 -1.81
N GLU A 15 5.10 -18.40 -0.97
CA GLU A 15 4.22 -17.48 -0.25
C GLU A 15 4.27 -16.08 -0.86
N ILE A 16 3.16 -15.36 -0.79
CA ILE A 16 3.02 -13.97 -1.24
C ILE A 16 2.03 -13.24 -0.34
N SER A 17 2.35 -12.00 0.01
CA SER A 17 1.45 -11.07 0.68
C SER A 17 0.68 -10.27 -0.38
N ILE A 18 -0.65 -10.29 -0.34
CA ILE A 18 -1.49 -9.54 -1.27
C ILE A 18 -2.38 -8.58 -0.49
N GLY A 19 -2.23 -7.28 -0.76
CA GLY A 19 -3.02 -6.26 -0.11
C GLY A 19 -3.81 -5.37 -1.08
N THR A 20 -4.91 -4.81 -0.58
CA THR A 20 -5.70 -3.81 -1.29
C THR A 20 -6.13 -2.66 -0.38
N THR A 21 -6.23 -1.45 -0.92
CA THR A 21 -6.79 -0.27 -0.23
C THR A 21 -7.74 0.53 -1.12
N HIS A 22 -8.47 1.43 -0.49
CA HIS A 22 -9.13 2.54 -1.16
C HIS A 22 -8.93 3.79 -0.29
N LEU A 23 -8.08 4.71 -0.74
CA LEU A 23 -7.74 5.92 0.00
C LEU A 23 -8.80 7.00 -0.19
N LYS A 24 -8.70 8.07 0.60
CA LYS A 24 -9.71 9.12 0.63
C LYS A 24 -9.85 9.82 -0.73
N ALA A 25 -11.08 9.79 -1.26
CA ALA A 25 -11.48 10.42 -2.51
C ALA A 25 -11.67 11.95 -2.42
N LYS A 26 -11.80 12.58 -3.60
CA LYS A 26 -11.95 14.03 -3.91
C LYS A 26 -10.65 14.83 -3.84
N SER A 27 -10.59 15.88 -4.66
CA SER A 27 -9.39 16.71 -4.84
C SER A 27 -9.49 18.00 -4.03
N SER A 28 -8.69 18.09 -2.97
CA SER A 28 -8.38 19.34 -2.27
C SER A 28 -7.00 19.22 -1.63
N ALA A 29 -6.32 20.34 -1.38
CA ALA A 29 -4.99 20.33 -0.76
C ALA A 29 -4.99 19.58 0.59
N LEU A 30 -6.04 19.74 1.40
CA LEU A 30 -6.19 19.02 2.66
C LEU A 30 -6.29 17.49 2.46
N LEU A 31 -6.98 17.06 1.41
CA LEU A 31 -7.15 15.65 1.09
C LEU A 31 -5.86 15.02 0.55
N MET A 32 -5.01 15.79 -0.15
CA MET A 32 -3.68 15.33 -0.55
C MET A 32 -2.81 15.03 0.67
N THR A 33 -2.80 15.91 1.68
CA THR A 33 -2.08 15.67 2.95
C THR A 33 -2.63 14.44 3.66
N LEU A 34 -3.96 14.32 3.76
CA LEU A 34 -4.60 13.17 4.40
C LEU A 34 -4.25 11.85 3.68
N ARG A 35 -4.27 11.81 2.34
CA ARG A 35 -3.85 10.63 1.58
C ARG A 35 -2.40 10.27 1.85
N ASN A 36 -1.52 11.27 1.99
CA ASN A 36 -0.13 11.02 2.31
C ASN A 36 0.05 10.39 3.70
N GLU A 37 -0.67 10.88 4.71
CA GLU A 37 -0.68 10.26 6.04
C GLU A 37 -1.24 8.85 6.01
N GLN A 38 -2.31 8.61 5.24
CA GLN A 38 -2.84 7.26 5.01
C GLN A 38 -1.83 6.34 4.31
N GLY A 39 -1.01 6.86 3.38
CA GLY A 39 0.05 6.12 2.71
C GLY A 39 1.21 5.76 3.64
N GLN A 40 1.60 6.66 4.54
CA GLN A 40 2.62 6.38 5.56
C GLN A 40 2.16 5.28 6.52
N ASP A 41 0.93 5.38 7.02
CA ASP A 41 0.35 4.39 7.92
C ASP A 41 0.18 3.03 7.22
N LEU A 42 -0.21 3.05 5.94
CA LEU A 42 -0.27 1.86 5.11
C LEU A 42 1.09 1.19 4.91
N LEU A 43 2.14 1.95 4.60
CA LEU A 43 3.50 1.38 4.45
C LEU A 43 3.99 0.76 5.73
N LYS A 44 3.72 1.39 6.87
CA LYS A 44 4.06 0.84 8.18
C LYS A 44 3.36 -0.50 8.41
N PHE A 45 2.05 -0.55 8.16
CA PHE A 45 1.27 -1.78 8.25
C PHE A 45 1.80 -2.88 7.32
N LEU A 46 2.11 -2.56 6.05
CA LEU A 46 2.64 -3.53 5.10
C LEU A 46 4.03 -4.04 5.47
N ASN A 47 4.90 -3.16 5.98
CA ASN A 47 6.21 -3.53 6.51
C ASN A 47 6.08 -4.51 7.68
N GLU A 48 5.15 -4.26 8.60
CA GLU A 48 4.93 -5.12 9.77
C GLU A 48 4.35 -6.50 9.37
N GLU A 49 3.45 -6.54 8.39
CA GLU A 49 2.79 -7.78 7.97
C GLU A 49 3.60 -8.59 6.95
N SER A 50 4.42 -7.93 6.10
CA SER A 50 4.97 -8.57 4.88
C SER A 50 6.50 -8.60 4.80
N SER A 51 7.25 -8.26 5.87
CA SER A 51 8.71 -8.02 5.78
C SER A 51 9.54 -9.17 5.19
N GLU A 52 9.10 -10.41 5.32
CA GLU A 52 9.87 -11.60 4.93
C GLU A 52 9.38 -12.28 3.64
N ILE A 53 8.28 -11.81 3.04
CA ILE A 53 7.68 -12.43 1.85
C ILE A 53 7.40 -11.39 0.77
N PRO A 54 7.49 -11.76 -0.53
CA PRO A 54 7.15 -10.84 -1.61
C PRO A 54 5.74 -10.26 -1.43
N ALA A 55 5.60 -8.96 -1.62
CA ALA A 55 4.32 -8.26 -1.49
C ALA A 55 3.81 -7.74 -2.84
N LEU A 56 2.52 -7.90 -3.09
CA LEU A 56 1.79 -7.24 -4.17
C LEU A 56 0.69 -6.39 -3.54
N PHE A 57 0.76 -5.09 -3.77
CA PHE A 57 -0.23 -4.17 -3.25
C PHE A 57 -0.98 -3.45 -4.37
N CYS A 58 -2.30 -3.43 -4.28
CA CYS A 58 -3.19 -2.80 -5.26
C CYS A 58 -4.16 -1.83 -4.56
N GLY A 59 -4.89 -1.04 -5.33
CA GLY A 59 -5.96 -0.22 -4.77
C GLY A 59 -6.16 1.09 -5.50
N ASP A 60 -7.27 1.75 -5.17
CA ASP A 60 -7.54 3.10 -5.64
C ASP A 60 -6.99 4.11 -4.63
N PHE A 61 -5.91 4.78 -5.01
CA PHE A 61 -5.26 5.80 -4.18
C PHE A 61 -5.97 7.15 -4.26
N ASN A 62 -6.91 7.35 -5.20
CA ASN A 62 -7.54 8.64 -5.49
C ASN A 62 -6.51 9.79 -5.61
N ALA A 63 -5.34 9.48 -6.19
CA ALA A 63 -4.21 10.39 -6.23
C ALA A 63 -3.59 10.39 -7.62
N GLU A 64 -3.26 11.58 -8.11
CA GLU A 64 -2.44 11.71 -9.32
C GLU A 64 -1.00 11.25 -9.05
N PRO A 65 -0.25 10.82 -10.08
CA PRO A 65 1.16 10.42 -9.93
C PRO A 65 2.06 11.48 -9.29
N SER A 66 1.71 12.76 -9.40
CA SER A 66 2.42 13.89 -8.80
C SER A 66 2.14 14.11 -7.31
N GLU A 67 1.15 13.42 -6.73
CA GLU A 67 0.80 13.61 -5.33
C GLU A 67 1.80 12.95 -4.38
N PRO A 68 2.01 13.53 -3.17
CA PRO A 68 3.00 13.02 -2.21
C PRO A 68 2.83 11.55 -1.84
N VAL A 69 1.58 11.07 -1.76
CA VAL A 69 1.28 9.67 -1.42
C VAL A 69 1.94 8.68 -2.40
N ILE A 70 2.03 9.01 -3.69
CA ILE A 70 2.64 8.13 -4.69
C ILE A 70 4.16 8.06 -4.47
N HIS A 71 4.80 9.20 -4.18
CA HIS A 71 6.21 9.24 -3.83
C HIS A 71 6.50 8.44 -2.56
N THR A 72 5.66 8.60 -1.53
CA THR A 72 5.73 7.86 -0.27
C THR A 72 5.71 6.35 -0.53
N MET A 73 4.75 5.86 -1.32
CA MET A 73 4.62 4.44 -1.64
C MET A 73 5.76 3.88 -2.48
N THR A 74 6.34 4.67 -3.39
CA THR A 74 7.32 4.17 -4.38
C THR A 74 8.77 4.36 -3.97
N SER A 75 9.05 5.25 -3.02
CA SER A 75 10.42 5.53 -2.57
C SER A 75 10.85 4.64 -1.40
N ASN A 76 9.92 3.89 -0.82
CA ASN A 76 10.21 2.98 0.26
C ASN A 76 10.92 1.73 -0.29
N LYS A 77 12.18 1.53 0.14
CA LYS A 77 13.03 0.39 -0.27
C LYS A 77 12.96 -0.81 0.68
N SER A 78 12.15 -0.71 1.75
CA SER A 78 11.98 -1.80 2.73
C SER A 78 10.90 -2.81 2.37
N LEU A 79 10.16 -2.57 1.27
CA LEU A 79 9.25 -3.51 0.60
C LEU A 79 9.74 -3.86 -0.80
#